data_AF-A0A1H5VAL9-F1
#
_entry.id   AF-A0A1H5VAL9-F1
#
_cell.length_a   1.000
_cell.length_b   1.000
_cell.length_c   1.000
_cell.angle_alpha   90.00
_cell.angle_beta   90.00
_cell.angle_gamma   90.00
#
_symmetry.space_group_name_H-M   'P 1'
#
loop_
_entity.id
_entity.type
_entity.pdbx_description
1 polymer ?
#
loop_
_entity_poly.entity_id
_entity_poly.type
_entity_poly.pdbx_seq_one_letter_code
_entity_poly.pdbx_strand_id
1 'polypeptide(L)'
;MLRRYFPSEAVASMIKLPKPLRDNLHFLCVEVDSQVASLQSYFETPAAAVARRIVDRAGYAYNLKVRIHSATVQKLRSSKRQAQRDLMLRSIEFIATDLERLAEISRNCVRQLEYIEAFELLGAKRYIGMLKRVRKAIAQIEPALQADDSTRAIEMGKGLGRMASDYDKLLKRYRLALKEVPEHTDDLTRALFVAYEVRQMGEALVHISESIISANLGQPVNFERFFSLRSLVSDLEADEEDLQISAIAQTRSGSSISGISAGDEGENGYLAIFKDGEKRKVKEERAGVRSWHEIYPGLAPKILSYEKRGQSAALLIEHLPGHTFEQIVLNESDELVDEAFKRLAKTLKSIWKATRSQEPAQAGFMQQLQKRMNEVYRIHPEFARTDSQICGLPVPSFDTLVAAVTKREKRWPAPFSVYIHGDFNVDNIIYDPMERRINFIDLHRSRYMDYVQDLSVFMVSNYRLQVLDSDTRSRINDLALRLYDVARREAKKQNDELFEVRLALGLVRSFASSTRFILDKSLARRMFMRARYLLEQVLAIEPGKETKYRIPMKEIFVD
;
A
#
# COMPACT_ATOMS: atom_id res chain seq x y z
N MET A 1 -25.85 -29.65 -49.93
CA MET A 1 -26.31 -29.40 -48.55
C MET A 1 -25.29 -30.01 -47.61
N LEU A 2 -24.67 -29.39 -46.61
CA LEU A 2 -24.58 -28.03 -46.10
C LEU A 2 -23.34 -28.06 -45.18
N ARG A 3 -22.32 -27.21 -45.43
CA ARG A 3 -21.28 -26.85 -44.45
C ARG A 3 -21.86 -25.75 -43.54
N ARG A 4 -21.56 -25.77 -42.23
CA ARG A 4 -21.02 -24.66 -41.41
C ARG A 4 -21.50 -24.68 -39.93
N TYR A 5 -20.57 -24.21 -39.08
CA TYR A 5 -20.70 -23.60 -37.74
C TYR A 5 -20.59 -24.50 -36.50
N PHE A 6 -19.34 -24.77 -36.10
CA PHE A 6 -18.92 -24.71 -34.71
C PHE A 6 -17.93 -23.54 -34.56
N PRO A 7 -18.13 -22.57 -33.65
CA PRO A 7 -17.08 -21.64 -33.27
C PRO A 7 -16.16 -22.31 -32.24
N SER A 8 -14.87 -22.23 -32.51
CA SER A 8 -13.76 -22.64 -31.67
C SER A 8 -13.70 -21.83 -30.36
N GLU A 9 -13.38 -22.52 -29.27
CA GLU A 9 -12.52 -22.10 -28.16
C GLU A 9 -12.29 -20.58 -28.00
N ALA A 10 -12.94 -19.99 -26.99
CA ALA A 10 -12.49 -18.74 -26.41
C ALA A 10 -11.32 -19.01 -25.47
N VAL A 11 -10.14 -19.26 -26.05
CA VAL A 11 -8.86 -19.08 -25.35
C VAL A 11 -8.81 -17.61 -24.94
N ALA A 12 -8.57 -17.32 -23.65
CA ALA A 12 -8.29 -15.98 -23.15
C ALA A 12 -7.41 -15.24 -24.17
N SER A 13 -7.89 -14.11 -24.69
CA SER A 13 -7.24 -13.49 -25.86
C SER A 13 -5.81 -13.11 -25.51
N MET A 14 -4.83 -13.88 -26.00
CA MET A 14 -3.40 -13.60 -25.86
C MET A 14 -3.13 -12.16 -26.27
N ILE A 15 -2.79 -11.30 -25.31
CA ILE A 15 -2.36 -9.93 -25.59
C ILE A 15 -0.95 -10.02 -26.17
N LYS A 16 -0.85 -10.23 -27.48
CA LYS A 16 0.45 -10.28 -28.15
C LYS A 16 1.13 -8.93 -28.09
N LEU A 17 2.39 -8.93 -27.65
CA LEU A 17 3.19 -7.72 -27.59
C LEU A 17 3.25 -7.05 -28.98
N PRO A 18 3.00 -5.73 -29.08
CA PRO A 18 3.08 -5.02 -30.36
C PRO A 18 4.43 -5.24 -31.04
N LYS A 19 4.40 -5.50 -32.35
CA LYS A 19 5.60 -5.81 -33.14
C LYS A 19 6.77 -4.82 -32.90
N PRO A 20 6.58 -3.48 -32.91
CA PRO A 20 7.68 -2.56 -32.64
C PRO A 20 8.31 -2.71 -31.26
N LEU A 21 7.53 -3.04 -30.23
CA LEU A 21 8.04 -3.28 -28.88
C LEU A 21 8.82 -4.59 -28.81
N ARG A 22 8.27 -5.66 -29.42
CA ARG A 22 8.93 -6.96 -29.49
C ARG A 22 10.26 -6.88 -30.23
N ASP A 23 10.29 -6.22 -31.38
CA ASP A 23 11.50 -6.14 -32.20
C ASP A 23 12.58 -5.30 -31.48
N ASN A 24 12.24 -4.18 -30.86
CA ASN A 24 13.20 -3.39 -30.07
C ASN A 24 13.67 -4.12 -28.81
N LEU A 25 12.79 -4.87 -28.14
CA LEU A 25 13.18 -5.69 -26.98
C LEU A 25 14.15 -6.79 -27.38
N HIS A 26 13.91 -7.46 -28.50
CA HIS A 26 14.82 -8.46 -29.05
C HIS A 26 16.21 -7.86 -29.32
N PHE A 27 16.26 -6.72 -30.03
CA PHE A 27 17.53 -6.01 -30.26
C PHE A 27 18.24 -5.61 -28.97
N LEU A 28 17.47 -5.22 -27.93
CA LEU A 28 18.04 -4.85 -26.64
C LEU A 28 18.63 -6.07 -25.92
N CYS A 29 17.93 -7.20 -25.88
CA CYS A 29 18.44 -8.45 -25.31
C CYS A 29 19.76 -8.88 -26.00
N VAL A 30 19.79 -8.85 -27.34
CA VAL A 30 20.99 -9.21 -28.13
C VAL A 30 22.14 -8.25 -27.86
N GLU A 31 21.88 -6.94 -27.81
CA GLU A 31 22.92 -5.95 -27.52
C GLU A 31 23.50 -6.14 -26.11
N VAL A 32 22.64 -6.31 -25.11
CA VAL A 32 23.07 -6.46 -23.71
C VAL A 32 23.84 -7.76 -23.54
N ASP A 33 23.40 -8.87 -24.14
CA ASP A 33 24.18 -10.12 -24.13
C ASP A 33 25.57 -9.91 -24.75
N SER A 34 25.67 -9.16 -25.86
CA SER A 34 26.95 -8.86 -26.51
C SER A 34 27.89 -8.04 -25.61
N GLN A 35 27.36 -7.08 -24.84
CA GLN A 35 28.16 -6.31 -23.89
C GLN A 35 28.63 -7.16 -22.70
N VAL A 36 27.75 -8.00 -22.14
CA VAL A 36 28.12 -8.94 -21.07
C VAL A 36 29.12 -9.98 -21.56
N ALA A 37 28.98 -10.47 -22.79
CA ALA A 37 29.93 -11.37 -23.43
C ALA A 37 31.30 -10.71 -23.61
N SER A 38 31.32 -9.45 -24.03
CA SER A 38 32.57 -8.67 -24.16
C SER A 38 33.25 -8.48 -22.81
N LEU A 39 32.49 -8.19 -21.74
CA LEU A 39 33.02 -8.13 -20.38
C LEU A 39 33.59 -9.49 -19.94
N GLN A 40 32.89 -10.59 -20.25
CA GLN A 40 33.39 -11.94 -19.98
C GLN A 40 34.72 -12.19 -20.69
N SER A 41 34.84 -11.84 -21.97
CA SER A 41 36.09 -11.94 -22.72
C SER A 41 37.19 -11.04 -22.14
N TYR A 42 36.86 -9.87 -21.61
CA TYR A 42 37.84 -9.01 -20.93
C TYR A 42 38.40 -9.70 -19.66
N PHE A 43 37.57 -10.41 -18.90
CA PHE A 43 38.05 -11.21 -17.76
C PHE A 43 38.91 -12.41 -18.18
N GLU A 44 38.70 -12.96 -19.37
CA GLU A 44 39.51 -14.07 -19.91
C GLU A 44 40.85 -13.56 -20.46
N THR A 45 40.83 -12.43 -21.15
CA THR A 45 42.02 -11.83 -21.77
C THR A 45 41.84 -10.31 -21.81
N PRO A 46 42.39 -9.57 -20.83
CA PRO A 46 42.31 -8.13 -20.78
C PRO A 46 42.93 -7.51 -22.04
N ALA A 47 42.16 -6.68 -22.74
CA ALA A 47 42.62 -5.99 -23.94
C ALA A 47 41.93 -4.64 -24.07
N ALA A 48 42.70 -3.58 -24.31
CA ALA A 48 42.19 -2.22 -24.45
C ALA A 48 41.12 -2.10 -25.57
N ALA A 49 41.25 -2.88 -26.65
CA ALA A 49 40.27 -2.93 -27.72
C ALA A 49 38.90 -3.47 -27.26
N VAL A 50 38.88 -4.43 -26.32
CA VAL A 50 37.65 -5.00 -25.76
C VAL A 50 37.01 -4.02 -24.79
N ALA A 51 37.81 -3.39 -23.91
CA ALA A 51 37.34 -2.33 -23.01
C ALA A 51 36.68 -1.17 -23.78
N ARG A 52 37.39 -0.65 -24.79
CA ARG A 52 36.88 0.44 -25.64
C ARG A 52 35.58 0.07 -26.33
N ARG A 53 35.46 -1.15 -26.86
CA ARG A 53 34.22 -1.65 -27.47
C ARG A 53 33.04 -1.63 -26.50
N ILE A 54 33.25 -1.99 -25.22
CA ILE A 54 32.20 -1.98 -24.20
C ILE A 54 31.76 -0.54 -23.89
N VAL A 55 32.72 0.38 -23.79
CA VAL A 55 32.45 1.80 -23.50
C VAL A 55 31.75 2.51 -24.67
N ASP A 56 32.26 2.34 -25.89
CA ASP A 56 31.75 3.04 -27.09
C ASP A 56 30.31 2.64 -27.46
N ARG A 57 29.88 1.44 -27.06
CA ARG A 57 28.52 0.93 -27.33
C ARG A 57 27.46 1.39 -26.31
N ALA A 58 27.79 2.31 -25.40
CA ALA A 58 26.87 2.82 -24.39
C ALA A 58 25.56 3.38 -24.97
N GLY A 59 25.65 4.12 -26.08
CA GLY A 59 24.49 4.81 -26.66
C GLY A 59 23.44 3.88 -27.28
N TYR A 60 23.82 2.70 -27.75
CA TYR A 60 22.90 1.84 -28.50
C TYR A 60 21.84 1.19 -27.60
N ALA A 61 22.24 0.57 -26.49
CA ALA A 61 21.32 0.02 -25.49
C ALA A 61 20.38 1.10 -24.90
N TYR A 62 20.94 2.28 -24.61
CA TYR A 62 20.17 3.45 -24.15
C TYR A 62 19.09 3.85 -25.17
N ASN A 63 19.45 3.97 -26.46
CA ASN A 63 18.52 4.35 -27.51
C ASN A 63 17.40 3.31 -27.70
N LEU A 64 17.72 2.01 -27.59
CA LEU A 64 16.71 0.94 -27.67
C LEU A 64 15.73 1.01 -26.50
N LYS A 65 16.20 1.22 -25.27
CA LYS A 65 15.34 1.48 -24.10
C LYS A 65 14.42 2.68 -24.33
N VAL A 66 14.96 3.81 -24.78
CA VAL A 66 14.17 5.04 -25.03
C VAL A 66 13.11 4.81 -26.11
N ARG A 67 13.41 4.04 -27.17
CA ARG A 67 12.43 3.66 -28.19
C ARG A 67 11.31 2.79 -27.62
N ILE A 68 11.63 1.84 -26.74
CA ILE A 68 10.64 1.01 -26.05
C ILE A 68 9.72 1.88 -25.19
N HIS A 69 10.28 2.75 -24.34
CA HIS A 69 9.50 3.67 -23.51
C HIS A 69 8.58 4.56 -24.35
N SER A 70 9.11 5.17 -25.41
CA SER A 70 8.33 6.05 -26.29
C SER A 70 7.17 5.30 -26.97
N ALA A 71 7.43 4.08 -27.45
CA ALA A 71 6.42 3.23 -28.08
C ALA A 71 5.34 2.76 -27.07
N THR A 72 5.72 2.46 -25.83
CA THR A 72 4.78 2.11 -24.76
C THR A 72 3.88 3.29 -24.44
N VAL A 73 4.44 4.48 -24.17
CA VAL A 73 3.66 5.70 -23.88
C VAL A 73 2.67 6.00 -25.02
N GLN A 74 3.11 5.89 -26.28
CA GLN A 74 2.23 6.10 -27.43
C GLN A 74 1.09 5.08 -27.47
N LYS A 75 1.32 3.81 -27.11
CA LYS A 75 0.27 2.78 -27.07
C LYS A 75 -0.69 2.92 -25.91
N LEU A 76 -0.21 3.34 -24.74
CA LEU A 76 -1.05 3.68 -23.59
C LEU A 76 -1.98 4.86 -23.88
N ARG A 77 -1.54 5.84 -24.70
CA ARG A 77 -2.37 7.02 -25.06
C ARG A 77 -3.39 6.76 -26.18
N SER A 78 -3.13 5.80 -27.07
CA SER A 78 -3.90 5.62 -28.32
C SER A 78 -4.96 4.51 -28.27
N SER A 79 -5.01 3.72 -27.19
CA SER A 79 -5.88 2.55 -27.08
C SER A 79 -7.00 2.78 -26.06
N LYS A 80 -8.15 2.11 -26.22
CA LYS A 80 -9.12 1.97 -25.12
C LYS A 80 -8.39 1.33 -23.94
N ARG A 81 -8.58 1.88 -22.73
CA ARG A 81 -7.92 1.36 -21.51
C ARG A 81 -8.31 -0.09 -21.28
N GLN A 82 -7.31 -0.96 -21.20
CA GLN A 82 -7.46 -2.36 -20.82
C GLN A 82 -6.35 -2.67 -19.82
N ALA A 83 -6.72 -2.87 -18.56
CA ALA A 83 -5.79 -2.89 -17.43
C ALA A 83 -4.63 -3.91 -17.60
N GLN A 84 -4.94 -5.12 -18.06
CA GLN A 84 -3.95 -6.18 -18.28
C GLN A 84 -2.95 -5.82 -19.39
N ARG A 85 -3.43 -5.24 -20.50
CA ARG A 85 -2.58 -4.75 -21.58
C ARG A 85 -1.68 -3.60 -21.12
N ASP A 86 -2.25 -2.65 -20.39
CA ASP A 86 -1.52 -1.48 -19.91
C ASP A 86 -0.40 -1.89 -18.95
N LEU A 87 -0.65 -2.90 -18.10
CA LEU A 87 0.38 -3.46 -17.24
C LEU A 87 1.44 -4.20 -18.03
N MET A 88 1.07 -5.06 -18.99
CA MET A 88 2.04 -5.74 -19.85
C MET A 88 2.97 -4.72 -20.53
N LEU A 89 2.42 -3.64 -21.07
CA LEU A 89 3.20 -2.56 -21.69
C LEU A 89 4.16 -1.89 -20.68
N ARG A 90 3.74 -1.63 -19.45
CA ARG A 90 4.59 -1.08 -18.38
C ARG A 90 5.67 -2.05 -17.92
N SER A 91 5.35 -3.34 -17.78
CA SER A 91 6.34 -4.37 -17.44
C SER A 91 7.48 -4.40 -18.45
N ILE A 92 7.18 -4.18 -19.73
CA ILE A 92 8.20 -4.12 -20.79
C ILE A 92 9.09 -2.87 -20.64
N GLU A 93 8.57 -1.73 -20.17
CA GLU A 93 9.38 -0.56 -19.85
C GLU A 93 10.36 -0.83 -18.70
N PHE A 94 9.92 -1.57 -17.67
CA PHE A 94 10.78 -1.98 -16.56
C PHE A 94 11.86 -2.97 -17.02
N ILE A 95 11.48 -3.99 -17.79
CA ILE A 95 12.44 -4.95 -18.36
C ILE A 95 13.50 -4.23 -19.22
N ALA A 96 13.09 -3.28 -20.07
CA ALA A 96 14.03 -2.51 -20.89
C ALA A 96 14.97 -1.63 -20.05
N THR A 97 14.48 -1.10 -18.92
CA THR A 97 15.29 -0.30 -17.99
C THR A 97 16.36 -1.15 -17.31
N ASP A 98 15.97 -2.31 -16.77
CA ASP A 98 16.92 -3.22 -16.12
C ASP A 98 17.89 -3.88 -17.11
N LEU A 99 17.48 -4.15 -18.36
CA LEU A 99 18.38 -4.59 -19.42
C LEU A 99 19.46 -3.55 -19.74
N GLU A 100 19.09 -2.27 -19.85
CA GLU A 100 20.07 -1.21 -20.06
C GLU A 100 20.99 -1.03 -18.85
N ARG A 101 20.47 -1.23 -17.64
CA ARG A 101 21.28 -1.26 -16.42
C ARG A 101 22.35 -2.35 -16.46
N LEU A 102 22.09 -3.54 -17.01
CA LEU A 102 23.11 -4.58 -17.19
C LEU A 102 24.25 -4.13 -18.13
N ALA A 103 23.91 -3.40 -19.19
CA ALA A 103 24.88 -2.78 -20.09
C ALA A 103 25.69 -1.69 -19.37
N GLU A 104 25.05 -0.86 -18.53
CA GLU A 104 25.71 0.14 -17.70
C GLU A 104 26.71 -0.48 -16.71
N ILE A 105 26.28 -1.50 -15.97
CA ILE A 105 27.13 -2.23 -15.03
C ILE A 105 28.35 -2.82 -15.77
N SER A 106 28.17 -3.31 -17.00
CA SER A 106 29.30 -3.83 -17.79
C SER A 106 30.37 -2.76 -18.04
N ARG A 107 29.95 -1.51 -18.29
CA ARG A 107 30.85 -0.36 -18.47
C ARG A 107 31.51 0.04 -17.15
N ASN A 108 30.76 0.05 -16.05
CA ASN A 108 31.30 0.37 -14.72
C ASN A 108 32.39 -0.63 -14.30
N CYS A 109 32.17 -1.92 -14.57
CA CYS A 109 33.19 -2.95 -14.36
C CYS A 109 34.47 -2.61 -15.14
N VAL A 110 34.39 -2.38 -16.45
CA VAL A 110 35.56 -2.07 -17.29
C VAL A 110 36.30 -0.84 -16.77
N ARG A 111 35.59 0.24 -16.41
CA ARG A 111 36.21 1.46 -15.85
C ARG A 111 37.02 1.21 -14.58
N GLN A 112 36.65 0.23 -13.77
CA GLN A 112 37.46 -0.16 -12.61
C GLN A 112 38.62 -1.08 -13.02
N LEU A 113 38.35 -2.03 -13.91
CA LEU A 113 39.32 -3.02 -14.38
C LEU A 113 40.48 -2.41 -15.19
N GLU A 114 40.28 -1.28 -15.86
CA GLU A 114 41.33 -0.56 -16.61
C GLU A 114 42.48 -0.06 -15.73
N TYR A 115 42.24 0.12 -14.43
CA TYR A 115 43.23 0.61 -13.47
C TYR A 115 43.74 -0.48 -12.53
N ILE A 116 43.43 -1.75 -12.78
CA ILE A 116 43.97 -2.85 -11.98
C ILE A 116 45.23 -3.37 -12.65
N GLU A 117 46.34 -3.31 -11.92
CA GLU A 117 47.64 -3.79 -12.39
C GLU A 117 47.80 -5.29 -12.14
N ALA A 118 47.50 -5.76 -10.92
CA ALA A 118 47.60 -7.17 -10.52
C ALA A 118 46.32 -7.97 -10.85
N PHE A 119 46.09 -8.23 -12.14
CA PHE A 119 44.86 -8.87 -12.63
C PHE A 119 44.61 -10.29 -12.07
N GLU A 120 45.68 -11.00 -11.71
CA GLU A 120 45.63 -12.32 -11.08
C GLU A 120 44.91 -12.32 -9.72
N LEU A 121 44.94 -11.19 -9.00
CA LEU A 121 44.31 -11.06 -7.68
C LEU A 121 42.77 -11.10 -7.76
N LEU A 122 42.18 -10.73 -8.90
CA LEU A 122 40.72 -10.73 -9.08
C LEU A 122 40.12 -12.13 -8.99
N GLY A 123 40.82 -13.17 -9.46
CA GLY A 123 40.22 -14.49 -9.60
C GLY A 123 39.14 -14.56 -10.70
N ALA A 124 39.51 -14.17 -11.92
CA ALA A 124 38.65 -14.07 -13.11
C ALA A 124 37.67 -15.24 -13.32
N LYS A 125 38.06 -16.48 -13.00
CA LYS A 125 37.22 -17.68 -13.15
C LYS A 125 35.84 -17.54 -12.49
N ARG A 126 35.75 -16.87 -11.33
CA ARG A 126 34.46 -16.69 -10.64
C ARG A 126 33.59 -15.66 -11.35
N TYR A 127 34.15 -14.53 -11.78
CA TYR A 127 33.45 -13.53 -12.59
C TYR A 127 32.93 -14.13 -13.89
N ILE A 128 33.75 -14.89 -14.61
CA ILE A 128 33.34 -15.59 -15.84
C ILE A 128 32.15 -16.51 -15.55
N GLY A 129 32.17 -17.25 -14.43
CA GLY A 129 31.05 -18.07 -14.00
C GLY A 129 29.77 -17.28 -13.72
N MET A 130 29.88 -16.12 -13.06
CA MET A 130 28.75 -15.22 -12.79
C MET A 130 28.17 -14.63 -14.08
N LEU A 131 29.01 -14.12 -14.97
CA LEU A 131 28.60 -13.53 -16.25
C LEU A 131 27.95 -14.57 -17.17
N LYS A 132 28.42 -15.82 -17.18
CA LYS A 132 27.75 -16.93 -17.88
C LYS A 132 26.31 -17.15 -17.38
N ARG A 133 26.05 -17.01 -16.08
CA ARG A 133 24.68 -17.10 -15.53
C ARG A 133 23.83 -15.92 -15.97
N VAL A 134 24.40 -14.70 -15.98
CA VAL A 134 23.72 -13.48 -16.46
C VAL A 134 23.28 -13.65 -17.92
N ARG A 135 24.19 -14.07 -18.79
CA ARG A 135 23.90 -14.33 -20.22
C ARG A 135 22.83 -15.40 -20.41
N LYS A 136 22.91 -16.49 -19.66
CA LYS A 136 21.88 -17.55 -19.68
C LYS A 136 20.50 -16.99 -19.29
N ALA A 137 20.44 -16.11 -18.29
CA ALA A 137 19.19 -15.49 -17.87
C ALA A 137 18.64 -14.52 -18.93
N ILE A 138 19.49 -13.68 -19.54
CA ILE A 138 19.09 -12.79 -20.65
C ILE A 138 18.42 -13.59 -21.78
N ALA A 139 18.99 -14.73 -22.15
CA ALA A 139 18.44 -15.61 -23.18
C ALA A 139 17.08 -16.24 -22.83
N GLN A 140 16.66 -16.22 -21.55
CA GLN A 140 15.35 -16.72 -21.11
C GLN A 140 14.26 -15.63 -21.05
N ILE A 141 14.60 -14.34 -21.19
CA ILE A 141 13.64 -13.23 -21.06
C ILE A 141 12.54 -13.33 -22.11
N GLU A 142 12.90 -13.43 -23.39
CA GLU A 142 11.92 -13.49 -24.48
C GLU A 142 11.08 -14.78 -24.42
N PRO A 143 11.66 -15.99 -24.22
CA PRO A 143 10.86 -17.20 -24.01
C PRO A 143 9.87 -17.11 -22.84
N ALA A 144 10.27 -16.53 -21.71
CA ALA A 144 9.41 -16.39 -20.53
C ALA A 144 8.24 -15.41 -20.77
N LEU A 145 8.45 -14.37 -21.59
CA LEU A 145 7.39 -13.44 -22.01
C LEU A 145 6.44 -14.01 -23.06
N GLN A 146 6.92 -14.88 -23.95
CA GLN A 146 6.10 -15.40 -25.07
C GLN A 146 5.19 -16.56 -24.67
N ALA A 147 5.59 -17.32 -23.65
CA ALA A 147 4.87 -18.51 -23.20
C ALA A 147 3.92 -18.25 -22.02
N ASP A 148 3.80 -16.99 -21.56
CA ASP A 148 3.17 -16.62 -20.27
C ASP A 148 3.66 -17.51 -19.11
N ASP A 149 4.91 -18.00 -19.25
CA ASP A 149 5.46 -19.07 -18.44
C ASP A 149 6.09 -18.47 -17.18
N SER A 150 5.22 -18.26 -16.19
CA SER A 150 5.63 -17.79 -14.87
C SER A 150 6.63 -18.75 -14.22
N THR A 151 6.61 -20.05 -14.55
CA THR A 151 7.59 -21.03 -14.04
C THR A 151 9.00 -20.72 -14.55
N ARG A 152 9.17 -20.42 -15.83
CA ARG A 152 10.47 -19.98 -16.39
C ARG A 152 10.96 -18.68 -15.76
N ALA A 153 10.07 -17.70 -15.60
CA ALA A 153 10.43 -16.43 -14.95
C ALA A 153 10.90 -16.65 -13.51
N ILE A 154 10.27 -17.59 -12.78
CA ILE A 154 10.65 -17.99 -11.43
C ILE A 154 12.01 -18.71 -11.41
N GLU A 155 12.23 -19.68 -12.30
CA GLU A 155 13.49 -20.40 -12.38
C GLU A 155 14.66 -19.47 -12.70
N MET A 156 14.43 -18.50 -13.58
CA MET A 156 15.39 -17.43 -13.87
C MET A 156 15.77 -16.67 -12.59
N GLY A 157 14.78 -16.17 -11.84
CA GLY A 157 15.02 -15.41 -10.61
C GLY A 157 15.68 -16.23 -9.50
N LYS A 158 15.18 -17.44 -9.24
CA LYS A 158 15.75 -18.36 -8.22
C LYS A 158 17.19 -18.73 -8.54
N GLY A 159 17.52 -18.93 -9.82
CA GLY A 159 18.88 -19.26 -10.27
C GLY A 159 19.92 -18.19 -9.94
N LEU A 160 19.49 -16.95 -9.73
CA LEU A 160 20.36 -15.78 -9.52
C LEU A 160 20.71 -15.54 -8.05
N GLY A 161 20.02 -16.19 -7.10
CA GLY A 161 20.44 -16.19 -5.68
C GLY A 161 21.86 -16.72 -5.47
N ARG A 162 22.37 -17.53 -6.40
CA ARG A 162 23.77 -17.98 -6.43
C ARG A 162 24.78 -16.84 -6.64
N MET A 163 24.38 -15.74 -7.28
CA MET A 163 25.26 -14.57 -7.48
C MET A 163 25.59 -13.88 -6.15
N ALA A 164 24.65 -13.82 -5.21
CA ALA A 164 24.92 -13.30 -3.87
C ALA A 164 25.96 -14.16 -3.13
N SER A 165 25.83 -15.50 -3.22
CA SER A 165 26.82 -16.42 -2.62
C SER A 165 28.21 -16.30 -3.27
N ASP A 166 28.27 -16.11 -4.60
CA ASP A 166 29.55 -15.90 -5.31
C ASP A 166 30.19 -14.57 -4.91
N TYR A 167 29.40 -13.50 -4.76
CA TYR A 167 29.85 -12.23 -4.22
C TYR A 167 30.41 -12.36 -2.80
N ASP A 168 29.70 -13.03 -1.88
CA ASP A 168 30.17 -13.19 -0.49
C ASP A 168 31.53 -13.91 -0.43
N LYS A 169 31.77 -14.84 -1.36
CA LYS A 169 33.06 -15.53 -1.48
C LYS A 169 34.16 -14.59 -1.99
N LEU A 170 33.88 -13.75 -2.99
CA LEU A 170 34.81 -12.72 -3.46
C LEU A 170 35.12 -11.71 -2.35
N LEU A 171 34.10 -11.21 -1.66
CA LEU A 171 34.22 -10.27 -0.56
C LEU A 171 35.12 -10.83 0.56
N LYS A 172 34.91 -12.09 0.97
CA LYS A 172 35.76 -12.76 1.97
C LYS A 172 37.21 -12.87 1.48
N ARG A 173 37.42 -13.28 0.23
CA ARG A 173 38.76 -13.40 -0.37
C ARG A 173 39.49 -12.05 -0.38
N TYR A 174 38.85 -10.99 -0.88
CA TYR A 174 39.49 -9.68 -0.98
C TYR A 174 39.74 -9.05 0.38
N ARG A 175 38.84 -9.23 1.36
CA ARG A 175 39.08 -8.79 2.75
C ARG A 175 40.29 -9.46 3.39
N LEU A 176 40.55 -10.73 3.06
CA LEU A 176 41.73 -11.42 3.53
C LEU A 176 42.98 -10.89 2.81
N ALA A 177 42.93 -10.80 1.47
CA ALA A 177 44.04 -10.29 0.66
C ALA A 177 44.45 -8.86 1.04
N LEU A 178 43.49 -7.98 1.40
CA LEU A 178 43.77 -6.63 1.87
C LEU A 178 44.65 -6.59 3.14
N LYS A 179 44.66 -7.66 3.93
CA LYS A 179 45.51 -7.80 5.12
C LYS A 179 46.86 -8.45 4.80
N GLU A 180 46.88 -9.34 3.82
CA GLU A 180 48.04 -10.18 3.49
C GLU A 180 49.00 -9.52 2.49
N VAL A 181 48.48 -8.71 1.56
CA VAL A 181 49.25 -8.02 0.50
C VAL A 181 48.87 -6.53 0.44
N PRO A 182 49.20 -5.74 1.47
CA PRO A 182 48.79 -4.33 1.57
C PRO A 182 49.32 -3.44 0.43
N GLU A 183 50.38 -3.84 -0.26
CA GLU A 183 50.93 -3.18 -1.44
C GLU A 183 49.93 -3.17 -2.63
N HIS A 184 48.97 -4.09 -2.67
CA HIS A 184 47.92 -4.16 -3.70
C HIS A 184 46.56 -3.61 -3.23
N THR A 185 46.55 -2.71 -2.24
CA THR A 185 45.31 -2.16 -1.67
C THR A 185 44.40 -1.52 -2.70
N ASP A 186 44.96 -0.77 -3.65
CA ASP A 186 44.19 -0.09 -4.70
C ASP A 186 43.50 -1.08 -5.64
N ASP A 187 44.23 -2.09 -6.12
CA ASP A 187 43.70 -3.16 -6.98
C ASP A 187 42.59 -3.95 -6.29
N LEU A 188 42.79 -4.31 -5.02
CA LEU A 188 41.82 -5.08 -4.23
C LEU A 188 40.56 -4.25 -3.91
N THR A 189 40.70 -2.95 -3.71
CA THR A 189 39.58 -2.03 -3.52
C THR A 189 38.77 -1.90 -4.81
N ARG A 190 39.43 -1.77 -5.97
CA ARG A 190 38.75 -1.80 -7.29
C ARG A 190 38.07 -3.13 -7.54
N ALA A 191 38.71 -4.24 -7.21
CA ALA A 191 38.12 -5.58 -7.33
C ALA A 191 36.86 -5.75 -6.47
N LEU A 192 36.79 -5.12 -5.28
CA LEU A 192 35.57 -5.08 -4.48
C LEU A 192 34.43 -4.33 -5.17
N PHE A 193 34.71 -3.18 -5.80
CA PHE A 193 33.71 -2.46 -6.58
C PHE A 193 33.22 -3.29 -7.77
N VAL A 194 34.12 -3.97 -8.49
CA VAL A 194 33.75 -4.87 -9.59
C VAL A 194 32.89 -6.04 -9.10
N ALA A 195 33.22 -6.66 -7.95
CA ALA A 195 32.40 -7.72 -7.35
C ALA A 195 30.99 -7.22 -7.01
N TYR A 196 30.89 -6.02 -6.45
CA TYR A 196 29.60 -5.39 -6.14
C TYR A 196 28.80 -5.11 -7.42
N GLU A 197 29.42 -4.54 -8.45
CA GLU A 197 28.77 -4.28 -9.75
C GLU A 197 28.24 -5.58 -10.39
N VAL A 198 29.04 -6.64 -10.44
CA VAL A 198 28.56 -7.94 -10.96
C VAL A 198 27.44 -8.53 -10.11
N ARG A 199 27.43 -8.30 -8.79
CA ARG A 199 26.29 -8.66 -7.92
C ARG A 199 25.02 -7.90 -8.31
N GLN A 200 25.12 -6.61 -8.65
CA GLN A 200 23.99 -5.80 -9.11
C GLN A 200 23.35 -6.35 -10.40
N MET A 201 24.11 -7.02 -11.27
CA MET A 201 23.53 -7.69 -12.44
C MET A 201 22.51 -8.76 -12.06
N GLY A 202 22.76 -9.48 -10.95
CA GLY A 202 21.83 -10.47 -10.42
C GLY A 202 20.54 -9.85 -9.91
N GLU A 203 20.64 -8.70 -9.21
CA GLU A 203 19.46 -7.96 -8.73
C GLU A 203 18.60 -7.44 -9.90
N ALA A 204 19.22 -6.86 -10.93
CA ALA A 204 18.51 -6.39 -12.11
C ALA A 204 17.76 -7.52 -12.83
N LEU A 205 18.36 -8.71 -12.93
CA LEU A 205 17.69 -9.88 -13.53
C LEU A 205 16.56 -10.43 -12.65
N VAL A 206 16.65 -10.32 -11.33
CA VAL A 206 15.53 -10.63 -10.41
C VAL A 206 14.37 -9.67 -10.67
N HIS A 207 14.62 -8.37 -10.82
CA HIS A 207 13.58 -7.40 -11.16
C HIS A 207 12.95 -7.66 -12.54
N ILE A 208 13.74 -8.09 -13.52
CA ILE A 208 13.23 -8.54 -14.82
C ILE A 208 12.30 -9.73 -14.64
N SER A 209 12.69 -10.75 -13.86
CA SER A 209 11.81 -11.88 -13.53
C SER A 209 10.48 -11.44 -12.90
N GLU A 210 10.52 -10.54 -11.93
CA GLU A 210 9.32 -10.01 -11.25
C GLU A 210 8.42 -9.20 -12.20
N SER A 211 9.02 -8.45 -13.13
CA SER A 211 8.29 -7.71 -14.17
C SER A 211 7.58 -8.65 -15.15
N ILE A 212 8.20 -9.77 -15.52
CA ILE A 212 7.59 -10.82 -16.35
C ILE A 212 6.42 -11.47 -15.60
N ILE A 213 6.61 -11.86 -14.34
CA ILE A 213 5.53 -12.44 -13.51
C ILE A 213 4.37 -11.44 -13.38
N SER A 214 4.68 -10.16 -13.16
CA SER A 214 3.67 -9.10 -13.09
C SER A 214 2.89 -8.94 -14.40
N ALA A 215 3.56 -9.06 -15.55
CA ALA A 215 2.90 -9.03 -16.85
C ALA A 215 1.94 -10.21 -17.01
N ASN A 216 2.39 -11.42 -16.65
CA ASN A 216 1.61 -12.65 -16.78
C ASN A 216 0.40 -12.67 -15.85
N LEU A 217 0.53 -12.15 -14.62
CA LEU A 217 -0.56 -12.12 -13.63
C LEU A 217 -1.52 -10.93 -13.78
N GLY A 218 -1.21 -9.95 -14.63
CA GLY A 218 -2.05 -8.75 -14.76
C GLY A 218 -2.04 -7.82 -13.54
N GLN A 219 -1.13 -8.02 -12.58
CA GLN A 219 -0.93 -7.12 -11.43
C GLN A 219 0.56 -7.02 -11.02
N PRO A 220 1.01 -5.88 -10.46
CA PRO A 220 2.38 -5.76 -9.94
C PRO A 220 2.63 -6.72 -8.77
N VAL A 221 3.63 -7.59 -8.91
CA VAL A 221 4.08 -8.51 -7.85
C VAL A 221 5.60 -8.62 -7.81
N ASN A 222 6.13 -8.85 -6.61
CA ASN A 222 7.50 -9.30 -6.40
C ASN A 222 7.51 -10.79 -6.02
N PHE A 223 8.69 -11.40 -5.90
CA PHE A 223 8.80 -12.82 -5.56
C PHE A 223 8.15 -13.19 -4.22
N GLU A 224 8.34 -12.36 -3.19
CA GLU A 224 7.79 -12.62 -1.87
C GLU A 224 6.26 -12.68 -1.91
N ARG A 225 5.64 -11.68 -2.55
CA ARG A 225 4.19 -11.59 -2.76
C ARG A 225 3.67 -12.75 -3.61
N PHE A 226 4.35 -13.07 -4.70
CA PHE A 226 3.96 -14.15 -5.59
C PHE A 226 3.89 -15.50 -4.87
N PHE A 227 4.94 -15.87 -4.13
CA PHE A 227 4.93 -17.16 -3.45
C PHE A 227 3.96 -17.19 -2.27
N SER A 228 3.75 -16.07 -1.58
CA SER A 228 2.72 -16.03 -0.54
C SER A 228 1.31 -16.13 -1.10
N LEU A 229 1.04 -15.47 -2.21
CA LEU A 229 -0.22 -15.62 -2.93
C LEU A 229 -0.44 -17.08 -3.34
N ARG A 230 0.55 -17.71 -3.99
CA ARG A 230 0.45 -19.11 -4.41
C ARG A 230 0.24 -20.06 -3.23
N SER A 231 0.98 -19.89 -2.14
CA SER A 231 0.85 -20.74 -0.96
C SER A 231 -0.49 -20.59 -0.25
N LEU A 232 -1.07 -19.39 -0.23
CA LEU A 232 -2.37 -19.16 0.40
C LEU A 232 -3.54 -19.57 -0.51
N VAL A 233 -3.33 -19.52 -1.83
CA VAL A 233 -4.30 -19.98 -2.83
C VAL A 233 -4.37 -21.50 -2.88
N SER A 234 -3.25 -22.21 -2.77
CA SER A 234 -3.26 -23.68 -2.73
C SER A 234 -4.02 -24.25 -1.53
N ASP A 235 -4.24 -23.45 -0.49
CA ASP A 235 -5.05 -23.81 0.68
C ASP A 235 -6.56 -23.66 0.41
N LEU A 236 -6.97 -22.99 -0.69
CA LEU A 236 -8.35 -22.95 -1.15
C LEU A 236 -8.64 -24.22 -1.95
N GLU A 237 -9.70 -24.95 -1.61
CA GLU A 237 -10.14 -26.18 -2.32
C GLU A 237 -10.73 -25.88 -3.73
N ALA A 238 -10.07 -25.04 -4.51
CA ALA A 238 -10.42 -24.70 -5.88
C ALA A 238 -9.24 -25.04 -6.81
N ASP A 239 -9.54 -25.47 -8.03
CA ASP A 239 -8.50 -25.78 -9.02
C ASP A 239 -7.66 -24.52 -9.31
N GLU A 240 -6.35 -24.59 -9.08
CA GLU A 240 -5.41 -23.46 -9.22
C GLU A 240 -5.49 -22.78 -10.61
N GLU A 241 -5.89 -23.54 -11.63
CA GLU A 241 -5.98 -23.09 -13.03
C GLU A 241 -7.20 -22.19 -13.30
N ASP A 242 -8.24 -22.24 -12.46
CA ASP A 242 -9.48 -21.48 -12.63
C ASP A 242 -9.54 -20.19 -11.79
N LEU A 243 -8.51 -19.92 -10.97
CA LEU A 243 -8.49 -18.78 -10.07
C LEU A 243 -7.90 -17.54 -10.74
N GLN A 244 -8.72 -16.50 -10.85
CA GLN A 244 -8.29 -15.18 -11.33
C GLN A 244 -7.98 -14.25 -10.17
N ILE A 245 -6.94 -13.44 -10.34
CA ILE A 245 -6.50 -12.51 -9.30
C ILE A 245 -6.50 -11.09 -9.86
N SER A 246 -7.31 -10.23 -9.27
CA SER A 246 -7.43 -8.84 -9.68
C SER A 246 -6.97 -7.90 -8.57
N ALA A 247 -6.25 -6.84 -8.94
CA ALA A 247 -5.88 -5.81 -7.97
C ALA A 247 -7.12 -4.98 -7.61
N ILE A 248 -7.47 -4.93 -6.33
CA ILE A 248 -8.60 -4.12 -5.83
C ILE A 248 -8.11 -2.73 -5.42
N ALA A 249 -7.05 -2.67 -4.63
CA ALA A 249 -6.53 -1.41 -4.11
C ALA A 249 -5.05 -1.51 -3.69
N GLN A 250 -4.38 -0.36 -3.66
CA GLN A 250 -3.08 -0.20 -3.00
C GLN A 250 -3.23 0.79 -1.86
N THR A 251 -2.76 0.41 -0.67
CA THR A 251 -2.81 1.29 0.50
C THR A 251 -1.62 2.26 0.47
N ARG A 252 -1.82 3.48 0.99
CA ARG A 252 -0.73 4.47 1.16
C ARG A 252 0.40 3.97 2.07
N SER A 253 0.13 2.94 2.88
CA SER A 253 1.08 2.30 3.78
C SER A 253 1.95 1.22 3.13
N GLY A 254 1.80 0.97 1.82
CA GLY A 254 2.57 -0.01 1.06
C GLY A 254 2.01 -1.44 1.10
N SER A 255 0.84 -1.67 1.71
CA SER A 255 0.12 -2.94 1.62
C SER A 255 -0.72 -2.99 0.35
N SER A 256 -0.75 -4.15 -0.30
CA SER A 256 -1.54 -4.37 -1.50
C SER A 256 -2.74 -5.26 -1.19
N ILE A 257 -3.87 -4.99 -1.86
CA ILE A 257 -5.12 -5.73 -1.70
C ILE A 257 -5.55 -6.26 -3.07
N SER A 258 -5.70 -7.57 -3.16
CA SER A 258 -6.14 -8.26 -4.38
C SER A 258 -7.37 -9.13 -4.10
N GLY A 259 -8.30 -9.18 -5.04
CA GLY A 259 -9.44 -10.09 -5.03
C GLY A 259 -9.11 -11.37 -5.78
N ILE A 260 -9.62 -12.49 -5.26
CA ILE A 260 -9.50 -13.82 -5.87
C ILE A 260 -10.90 -14.25 -6.29
N SER A 261 -11.10 -14.60 -7.55
CA SER A 261 -12.36 -15.09 -8.13
C SER A 261 -12.16 -16.45 -8.78
N ALA A 262 -13.23 -17.25 -8.86
CA ALA A 262 -13.25 -18.48 -9.62
C ALA A 262 -13.91 -18.21 -10.99
N GLY A 263 -13.16 -18.42 -12.08
CA GLY A 263 -13.62 -18.24 -13.46
C GLY A 263 -13.53 -16.81 -14.02
N ASP A 264 -13.83 -16.68 -15.33
CA ASP A 264 -13.95 -15.41 -16.06
C ASP A 264 -15.22 -14.66 -15.61
N GLU A 265 -15.05 -13.38 -15.29
CA GLU A 265 -16.00 -12.45 -14.66
C GLU A 265 -17.47 -12.54 -15.13
N GLY A 266 -18.41 -12.41 -14.17
CA GLY A 266 -19.79 -12.07 -14.52
C GLY A 266 -20.79 -11.97 -13.37
N GLU A 267 -20.98 -13.04 -12.60
CA GLU A 267 -22.20 -13.14 -11.77
C GLU A 267 -21.99 -13.48 -10.29
N ASN A 268 -20.80 -13.95 -9.84
CA ASN A 268 -20.59 -14.42 -8.46
C ASN A 268 -19.34 -13.86 -7.75
N GLY A 269 -19.11 -12.55 -7.81
CA GLY A 269 -18.22 -11.83 -6.86
C GLY A 269 -16.78 -12.37 -6.67
N TYR A 270 -16.07 -11.83 -5.67
CA TYR A 270 -14.81 -12.42 -5.23
C TYR A 270 -15.07 -13.55 -4.23
N LEU A 271 -14.27 -14.61 -4.30
CA LEU A 271 -14.22 -15.69 -3.32
C LEU A 271 -13.49 -15.23 -2.05
N ALA A 272 -12.36 -14.54 -2.23
CA ALA A 272 -11.49 -14.13 -1.13
C ALA A 272 -10.72 -12.84 -1.43
N ILE A 273 -10.24 -12.19 -0.37
CA ILE A 273 -9.42 -10.98 -0.43
C ILE A 273 -8.04 -11.31 0.14
N PHE A 274 -7.02 -11.14 -0.70
CA PHE A 274 -5.62 -11.27 -0.34
C PHE A 274 -5.06 -9.91 0.08
N LYS A 275 -4.49 -9.84 1.28
CA LYS A 275 -3.78 -8.67 1.82
C LYS A 275 -2.36 -9.06 2.19
N ASP A 276 -1.37 -8.29 1.72
CA ASP A 276 0.04 -8.49 2.08
C ASP A 276 0.74 -7.19 2.51
N GLY A 277 1.82 -7.32 3.28
CA GLY A 277 2.66 -6.20 3.67
C GLY A 277 3.51 -6.49 4.91
N GLU A 278 3.92 -5.43 5.61
CA GLU A 278 4.78 -5.51 6.79
C GLU A 278 4.18 -6.44 7.87
N LYS A 279 4.98 -7.41 8.32
CA LYS A 279 4.56 -8.48 9.25
C LYS A 279 3.84 -7.97 10.49
N ARG A 280 4.31 -6.86 11.08
CA ARG A 280 3.69 -6.28 12.28
C ARG A 280 2.25 -5.83 12.00
N LYS A 281 2.02 -5.13 10.90
CA LYS A 281 0.70 -4.60 10.51
C LYS A 281 -0.28 -5.72 10.21
N VAL A 282 0.13 -6.70 9.41
CA VAL A 282 -0.73 -7.84 9.06
C VAL A 282 -1.09 -8.68 10.30
N LYS A 283 -0.15 -8.78 11.26
CA LYS A 283 -0.42 -9.43 12.55
C LYS A 283 -1.44 -8.64 13.39
N GLU A 284 -1.36 -7.32 13.41
CA GLU A 284 -2.33 -6.44 14.10
C GLU A 284 -3.73 -6.58 13.48
N GLU A 285 -3.84 -6.57 12.14
CA GLU A 285 -5.11 -6.81 11.43
C GLU A 285 -5.68 -8.20 11.76
N ARG A 286 -4.86 -9.25 11.69
CA ARG A 286 -5.28 -10.62 12.06
C ARG A 286 -5.79 -10.69 13.50
N ALA A 287 -5.13 -10.01 14.43
CA ALA A 287 -5.55 -9.96 15.83
C ALA A 287 -6.91 -9.27 15.98
N GLY A 288 -7.09 -8.10 15.33
CA GLY A 288 -8.37 -7.39 15.33
C GLY A 288 -9.52 -8.23 14.79
N VAL A 289 -9.33 -8.88 13.63
CA VAL A 289 -10.34 -9.76 13.03
C VAL A 289 -10.70 -10.93 13.96
N ARG A 290 -9.71 -11.56 14.59
CA ARG A 290 -9.95 -12.66 15.56
C ARG A 290 -10.73 -12.20 16.77
N SER A 291 -10.35 -11.07 17.36
CA SER A 291 -11.06 -10.52 18.51
C SER A 291 -12.52 -10.21 18.17
N TRP A 292 -12.80 -9.65 16.99
CA TRP A 292 -14.19 -9.45 16.57
C TRP A 292 -14.96 -10.74 16.32
N HIS A 293 -14.33 -11.79 15.81
CA HIS A 293 -14.97 -13.11 15.69
C HIS A 293 -15.37 -13.69 17.05
N GLU A 294 -14.54 -13.50 18.07
CA GLU A 294 -14.81 -13.97 19.43
C GLU A 294 -15.87 -13.11 20.13
N ILE A 295 -15.82 -11.79 19.93
CA ILE A 295 -16.66 -10.82 20.65
C ILE A 295 -18.04 -10.64 20.02
N TYR A 296 -18.11 -10.59 18.68
CA TYR A 296 -19.35 -10.40 17.93
C TYR A 296 -19.29 -11.15 16.59
N PRO A 297 -19.58 -12.48 16.59
CA PRO A 297 -19.52 -13.31 15.39
C PRO A 297 -20.36 -12.75 14.23
N GLY A 298 -19.80 -12.79 13.02
CA GLY A 298 -20.49 -12.39 11.79
C GLY A 298 -20.39 -10.90 11.42
N LEU A 299 -19.64 -10.10 12.18
CA LEU A 299 -19.38 -8.68 11.87
C LEU A 299 -18.05 -8.44 11.15
N ALA A 300 -17.05 -9.30 11.39
CA ALA A 300 -15.74 -9.24 10.74
C ALA A 300 -15.61 -10.35 9.68
N PRO A 301 -14.75 -10.19 8.65
CA PRO A 301 -14.53 -11.21 7.64
C PRO A 301 -13.76 -12.40 8.21
N LYS A 302 -14.11 -13.64 7.83
CA LYS A 302 -13.36 -14.81 8.28
C LYS A 302 -11.92 -14.79 7.77
N ILE A 303 -10.97 -15.21 8.61
CA ILE A 303 -9.60 -15.46 8.18
C ILE A 303 -9.56 -16.86 7.57
N LEU A 304 -9.24 -16.94 6.29
CA LEU A 304 -9.13 -18.20 5.56
C LEU A 304 -7.73 -18.79 5.77
N SER A 305 -6.69 -17.99 5.57
CA SER A 305 -5.30 -18.44 5.71
C SER A 305 -4.35 -17.27 6.05
N TYR A 306 -3.16 -17.60 6.57
CA TYR A 306 -2.17 -16.62 6.98
C TYR A 306 -0.75 -17.19 6.91
N GLU A 307 0.16 -16.48 6.25
CA GLU A 307 1.55 -16.89 6.08
C GLU A 307 2.52 -15.79 6.52
N LYS A 308 3.71 -16.18 6.99
CA LYS A 308 4.82 -15.28 7.33
C LYS A 308 6.01 -15.62 6.46
N ARG A 309 6.60 -14.61 5.81
CA ARG A 309 7.88 -14.74 5.09
C ARG A 309 8.76 -13.56 5.44
N GLY A 310 9.98 -13.83 5.94
CA GLY A 310 10.92 -12.78 6.34
C GLY A 310 10.30 -11.70 7.25
N GLN A 311 10.32 -10.45 6.75
CA GLN A 311 9.74 -9.26 7.42
C GLN A 311 8.32 -8.91 6.92
N SER A 312 7.78 -9.71 6.00
CA SER A 312 6.45 -9.57 5.44
C SER A 312 5.50 -10.66 5.96
N ALA A 313 4.21 -10.44 5.80
CA ALA A 313 3.20 -11.46 6.01
C ALA A 313 2.06 -11.25 5.01
N ALA A 314 1.31 -12.32 4.78
CA ALA A 314 0.14 -12.31 3.93
C ALA A 314 -1.05 -12.90 4.70
N LEU A 315 -2.23 -12.37 4.41
CA LEU A 315 -3.50 -12.74 5.02
C LEU A 315 -4.54 -12.90 3.92
N LEU A 316 -5.21 -14.04 3.91
CA LEU A 316 -6.38 -14.26 3.08
C LEU A 316 -7.62 -14.19 3.96
N ILE A 317 -8.56 -13.31 3.60
CA ILE A 317 -9.83 -13.14 4.30
C ILE A 317 -11.00 -13.37 3.34
N GLU A 318 -12.14 -13.74 3.91
CA GLU A 318 -13.42 -13.82 3.21
C GLU A 318 -13.74 -12.49 2.50
N HIS A 319 -14.22 -12.58 1.26
CA HIS A 319 -14.81 -11.43 0.61
C HIS A 319 -16.18 -11.13 1.21
N LEU A 320 -16.38 -9.89 1.62
CA LEU A 320 -17.65 -9.42 2.17
C LEU A 320 -18.48 -8.78 1.06
N PRO A 321 -19.65 -9.34 0.70
CA PRO A 321 -20.53 -8.73 -0.29
C PRO A 321 -21.16 -7.44 0.25
N GLY A 322 -21.67 -6.62 -0.67
CA GLY A 322 -22.31 -5.34 -0.38
C GLY A 322 -21.47 -4.13 -0.79
N HIS A 323 -21.90 -2.96 -0.32
CA HIS A 323 -21.28 -1.68 -0.65
C HIS A 323 -20.74 -1.02 0.62
N THR A 324 -19.66 -0.25 0.47
CA THR A 324 -19.20 0.60 1.57
C THR A 324 -20.24 1.68 1.88
N PHE A 325 -20.31 2.13 3.12
CA PHE A 325 -21.18 3.25 3.50
C PHE A 325 -20.85 4.51 2.72
N GLU A 326 -19.57 4.74 2.41
CA GLU A 326 -19.16 5.81 1.51
C GLU A 326 -19.87 5.71 0.14
N GLN A 327 -19.82 4.56 -0.52
CA GLN A 327 -20.50 4.36 -1.80
C GLN A 327 -22.01 4.54 -1.71
N ILE A 328 -22.64 3.99 -0.66
CA ILE A 328 -24.09 4.09 -0.46
C ILE A 328 -24.51 5.56 -0.31
N VAL A 329 -23.78 6.32 0.50
CA VAL A 329 -24.08 7.73 0.75
C VAL A 329 -23.83 8.61 -0.47
N LEU A 330 -22.82 8.27 -1.29
CA LEU A 330 -22.46 9.06 -2.46
C LEU A 330 -23.31 8.76 -3.70
N ASN A 331 -23.71 7.50 -3.89
CA ASN A 331 -24.20 7.05 -5.20
C ASN A 331 -25.58 6.38 -5.18
N GLU A 332 -26.07 5.92 -4.02
CA GLU A 332 -27.29 5.12 -3.94
C GLU A 332 -28.52 5.94 -3.49
N SER A 333 -29.71 5.36 -3.57
CA SER A 333 -30.98 6.04 -3.23
C SER A 333 -31.15 6.34 -1.74
N ASP A 334 -31.99 7.34 -1.40
CA ASP A 334 -32.24 7.75 -0.01
C ASP A 334 -32.85 6.64 0.82
N GLU A 335 -33.65 5.78 0.21
CA GLU A 335 -34.21 4.59 0.85
C GLU A 335 -33.11 3.62 1.28
N LEU A 336 -32.10 3.40 0.43
CA LEU A 336 -30.99 2.49 0.75
C LEU A 336 -30.08 3.09 1.84
N VAL A 337 -29.80 4.40 1.78
CA VAL A 337 -29.07 5.09 2.88
C VAL A 337 -29.82 4.95 4.19
N ASP A 338 -31.15 5.14 4.18
CA ASP A 338 -31.98 5.01 5.36
C ASP A 338 -32.00 3.59 5.92
N GLU A 339 -32.11 2.58 5.06
CA GLU A 339 -32.08 1.18 5.45
C GLU A 339 -30.72 0.80 6.04
N ALA A 340 -29.64 1.14 5.34
CA ALA A 340 -28.28 0.90 5.77
C ALA A 340 -28.04 1.57 7.14
N PHE A 341 -28.37 2.86 7.29
CA PHE A 341 -28.20 3.58 8.54
C PHE A 341 -29.01 2.97 9.70
N LYS A 342 -30.28 2.61 9.47
CA LYS A 342 -31.11 1.94 10.48
C LYS A 342 -30.46 0.64 10.94
N ARG A 343 -29.88 -0.12 10.01
CA ARG A 343 -29.15 -1.35 10.34
C ARG A 343 -27.87 -1.06 11.12
N LEU A 344 -27.05 -0.09 10.68
CA LEU A 344 -25.84 0.33 11.38
C LEU A 344 -26.13 0.77 12.82
N ALA A 345 -27.14 1.62 13.02
CA ALA A 345 -27.54 2.09 14.33
C ALA A 345 -28.02 0.95 15.24
N LYS A 346 -28.69 -0.07 14.69
CA LYS A 346 -29.09 -1.28 15.43
C LYS A 346 -27.87 -2.11 15.81
N THR A 347 -26.94 -2.32 14.87
CA THR A 347 -25.70 -3.06 15.09
C THR A 347 -24.84 -2.39 16.18
N LEU A 348 -24.62 -1.07 16.10
CA LEU A 348 -23.85 -0.33 17.10
C LEU A 348 -24.44 -0.43 18.51
N LYS A 349 -25.76 -0.25 18.66
CA LYS A 349 -26.43 -0.44 19.96
C LYS A 349 -26.26 -1.86 20.50
N SER A 350 -26.33 -2.86 19.62
CA SER A 350 -26.10 -4.25 19.97
C SER A 350 -24.67 -4.46 20.50
N ILE A 351 -23.67 -3.94 19.78
CA ILE A 351 -22.24 -4.00 20.17
C ILE A 351 -22.01 -3.29 21.50
N TRP A 352 -22.48 -2.06 21.65
CA TRP A 352 -22.31 -1.28 22.88
C TRP A 352 -22.92 -1.98 24.10
N LYS A 353 -24.05 -2.66 23.92
CA LYS A 353 -24.68 -3.44 24.99
C LYS A 353 -23.93 -4.74 25.27
N ALA A 354 -23.57 -5.50 24.23
CA ALA A 354 -22.96 -6.82 24.36
C ALA A 354 -21.52 -6.76 24.90
N THR A 355 -20.78 -5.70 24.55
CA THR A 355 -19.36 -5.54 24.90
C THR A 355 -19.14 -4.57 26.06
N ARG A 356 -20.21 -4.21 26.78
CA ARG A 356 -20.10 -3.24 27.87
C ARG A 356 -19.28 -3.81 29.03
N SER A 357 -18.18 -3.15 29.36
CA SER A 357 -17.40 -3.38 30.57
C SER A 357 -17.58 -2.20 31.54
N GLN A 358 -17.68 -2.49 32.84
CA GLN A 358 -17.79 -1.46 33.89
C GLN A 358 -16.49 -0.67 34.10
N GLU A 359 -15.40 -1.08 33.45
CA GLU A 359 -14.14 -0.36 33.52
C GLU A 359 -14.24 1.01 32.83
N PRO A 360 -13.98 2.11 33.54
CA PRO A 360 -13.94 3.43 32.94
C PRO A 360 -12.87 3.51 31.85
N ALA A 361 -13.17 4.22 30.76
CA ALA A 361 -12.23 4.41 29.66
C ALA A 361 -11.74 5.86 29.59
N GLN A 362 -10.44 6.03 29.35
CA GLN A 362 -9.89 7.34 29.01
C GLN A 362 -9.27 7.29 27.60
N ALA A 363 -9.96 7.91 26.64
CA ALA A 363 -9.51 7.90 25.25
C ALA A 363 -8.20 8.68 25.03
N GLY A 364 -7.98 9.75 25.81
CA GLY A 364 -6.81 10.62 25.68
C GLY A 364 -6.76 11.28 24.30
N PHE A 365 -7.88 11.84 23.84
CA PHE A 365 -8.04 12.49 22.54
C PHE A 365 -6.98 13.57 22.31
N MET A 366 -6.65 14.38 23.32
CA MET A 366 -5.64 15.43 23.15
C MET A 366 -4.23 14.86 23.03
N GLN A 367 -3.91 13.80 23.78
CA GLN A 367 -2.63 13.10 23.63
C GLN A 367 -2.53 12.41 22.27
N GLN A 368 -3.62 11.81 21.79
CA GLN A 368 -3.68 11.25 20.43
C GLN A 368 -3.49 12.34 19.36
N LEU A 369 -4.08 13.51 19.55
CA LEU A 369 -3.94 14.65 18.64
C LEU A 369 -2.51 15.19 18.61
N GLN A 370 -1.89 15.42 19.76
CA GLN A 370 -0.50 15.91 19.88
C GLN A 370 0.48 15.04 19.08
N LYS A 371 0.34 13.71 19.16
CA LYS A 371 1.18 12.76 18.40
C LYS A 371 1.08 12.93 16.88
N ARG A 372 -0.01 13.53 16.38
CA ARG A 372 -0.30 13.70 14.94
C ARG A 372 -0.04 15.13 14.45
N MET A 373 0.12 16.12 15.33
CA MET A 373 0.23 17.53 14.94
C MET A 373 1.46 17.82 14.07
N ASN A 374 2.59 17.16 14.34
CA ASN A 374 3.79 17.32 13.50
C ASN A 374 3.54 16.93 12.03
N GLU A 375 2.72 15.90 11.77
CA GLU A 375 2.34 15.53 10.40
C GLU A 375 1.38 16.56 9.79
N VAL A 376 0.43 17.08 10.58
CA VAL A 376 -0.49 18.14 10.14
C VAL A 376 0.30 19.38 9.72
N TYR A 377 1.24 19.84 10.54
CA TYR A 377 2.04 21.04 10.26
C TYR A 377 3.02 20.86 9.10
N ARG A 378 3.44 19.63 8.79
CA ARG A 378 4.23 19.36 7.57
C ARG A 378 3.42 19.56 6.29
N ILE A 379 2.12 19.26 6.31
CA ILE A 379 1.23 19.44 5.15
C ILE A 379 0.65 20.86 5.11
N HIS A 380 0.31 21.41 6.27
CA HIS A 380 -0.30 22.74 6.45
C HIS A 380 0.53 23.59 7.42
N PRO A 381 1.70 24.12 7.01
CA PRO A 381 2.55 24.94 7.87
C PRO A 381 1.84 26.18 8.44
N GLU A 382 0.83 26.71 7.75
CA GLU A 382 0.03 27.86 8.18
C GLU A 382 -0.75 27.65 9.49
N PHE A 383 -0.93 26.39 9.91
CA PHE A 383 -1.57 26.04 11.18
C PHE A 383 -0.59 26.09 12.37
N ALA A 384 0.72 26.02 12.12
CA ALA A 384 1.77 26.05 13.14
C ALA A 384 2.04 27.49 13.60
N ARG A 385 1.06 28.09 14.27
CA ARG A 385 1.16 29.47 14.82
C ARG A 385 1.59 29.43 16.28
N THR A 386 2.42 30.38 16.68
CA THR A 386 2.74 30.62 18.09
C THR A 386 1.65 31.42 18.79
N ASP A 387 1.73 31.50 20.12
CA ASP A 387 0.91 32.43 20.89
C ASP A 387 1.12 33.85 20.36
N SER A 388 0.05 34.64 20.33
CA SER A 388 0.05 35.99 19.77
C SER A 388 -0.85 36.92 20.58
N GLN A 389 -0.91 38.19 20.19
CA GLN A 389 -1.80 39.19 20.80
C GLN A 389 -2.53 39.98 19.71
N ILE A 390 -3.81 40.28 19.93
CA ILE A 390 -4.60 41.17 19.08
C ILE A 390 -5.15 42.28 19.97
N CYS A 391 -4.73 43.53 19.72
CA CYS A 391 -5.13 44.70 20.53
C CYS A 391 -4.91 44.49 22.04
N GLY A 392 -3.82 43.83 22.43
CA GLY A 392 -3.50 43.50 23.83
C GLY A 392 -4.22 42.26 24.39
N LEU A 393 -5.18 41.67 23.67
CA LEU A 393 -5.83 40.43 24.07
C LEU A 393 -4.97 39.23 23.66
N PRO A 394 -4.64 38.30 24.58
CA PRO A 394 -3.87 37.11 24.26
C PRO A 394 -4.68 36.17 23.37
N VAL A 395 -4.07 35.72 22.28
CA VAL A 395 -4.59 34.71 21.37
C VAL A 395 -3.67 33.49 21.46
N PRO A 396 -4.02 32.48 22.27
CA PRO A 396 -3.19 31.29 22.42
C PRO A 396 -3.12 30.51 21.11
N SER A 397 -1.96 29.90 20.86
CA SER A 397 -1.74 28.94 19.78
C SER A 397 -2.62 27.71 19.94
N PHE A 398 -2.78 26.97 18.85
CA PHE A 398 -3.48 25.70 18.88
C PHE A 398 -2.82 24.71 19.85
N ASP A 399 -1.49 24.66 19.88
CA ASP A 399 -0.74 23.77 20.77
C ASP A 399 -0.93 24.14 22.26
N THR A 400 -0.95 25.44 22.58
CA THR A 400 -1.27 25.93 23.93
C THR A 400 -2.69 25.53 24.36
N LEU A 401 -3.68 25.67 23.46
CA LEU A 401 -5.06 25.24 23.71
C LEU A 401 -5.15 23.71 23.96
N VAL A 402 -4.50 22.90 23.12
CA VAL A 402 -4.46 21.44 23.27
C VAL A 402 -3.79 21.05 24.59
N ALA A 403 -2.68 21.70 24.96
CA ALA A 403 -2.01 21.44 26.23
C ALA A 403 -2.87 21.80 27.45
N ALA A 404 -3.62 22.90 27.39
CA ALA A 404 -4.55 23.30 28.44
C ALA A 404 -5.70 22.27 28.59
N VAL A 405 -6.31 21.85 27.47
CA VAL A 405 -7.39 20.85 27.48
C VAL A 405 -6.90 19.48 27.91
N THR A 406 -5.67 19.08 27.55
CA THR A 406 -5.05 17.81 27.99
C THR A 406 -5.06 17.67 29.53
N LYS A 407 -4.89 18.78 30.26
CA LYS A 407 -4.95 18.79 31.73
C LYS A 407 -6.38 18.55 32.25
N ARG A 408 -7.39 19.13 31.59
CA ARG A 408 -8.81 18.98 31.96
C ARG A 408 -9.38 17.62 31.58
N GLU A 409 -9.01 17.08 30.41
CA GLU A 409 -9.49 15.80 29.87
C GLU A 409 -9.34 14.64 30.88
N LYS A 410 -8.32 14.68 31.74
CA LYS A 410 -8.11 13.69 32.81
C LYS A 410 -9.26 13.55 33.78
N ARG A 411 -10.12 14.56 33.90
CA ARG A 411 -11.29 14.57 34.79
C ARG A 411 -12.56 14.05 34.12
N TRP A 412 -12.49 13.73 32.84
CA TRP A 412 -13.66 13.34 32.05
C TRP A 412 -13.48 11.94 31.43
N PRO A 413 -13.32 10.88 32.25
CA PRO A 413 -13.36 9.52 31.74
C PRO A 413 -14.77 9.17 31.26
N ALA A 414 -14.86 8.22 30.33
CA ALA A 414 -16.10 7.53 30.05
C ALA A 414 -16.45 6.62 31.24
N PRO A 415 -17.73 6.57 31.67
CA PRO A 415 -18.14 5.77 32.83
C PRO A 415 -18.05 4.25 32.61
N PHE A 416 -17.94 3.82 31.35
CA PHE A 416 -17.79 2.43 30.94
C PHE A 416 -16.95 2.37 29.66
N SER A 417 -16.50 1.17 29.30
CA SER A 417 -15.85 0.87 28.04
C SER A 417 -16.68 -0.10 27.21
N VAL A 418 -16.54 -0.03 25.89
CA VAL A 418 -17.08 -1.00 24.93
C VAL A 418 -15.99 -1.40 23.97
N TYR A 419 -16.16 -2.53 23.28
CA TYR A 419 -15.23 -2.90 22.22
C TYR A 419 -15.50 -2.05 20.98
N ILE A 420 -14.59 -1.12 20.68
CA ILE A 420 -14.70 -0.18 19.57
C ILE A 420 -13.92 -0.68 18.35
N HIS A 421 -14.27 -0.17 17.17
CA HIS A 421 -13.50 -0.36 15.95
C HIS A 421 -12.16 0.37 16.01
N GLY A 422 -12.15 1.61 16.51
CA GLY A 422 -10.97 2.45 16.70
C GLY A 422 -10.57 3.31 15.49
N ASP A 423 -11.04 2.97 14.29
CA ASP A 423 -10.86 3.69 13.02
C ASP A 423 -12.14 3.68 12.18
N PHE A 424 -13.24 4.09 12.82
CA PHE A 424 -14.61 3.91 12.32
C PHE A 424 -15.01 4.89 11.20
N ASN A 425 -14.24 4.91 10.12
CA ASN A 425 -14.51 5.71 8.93
C ASN A 425 -15.64 5.09 8.09
N VAL A 426 -16.35 5.89 7.29
CA VAL A 426 -17.44 5.44 6.41
C VAL A 426 -17.02 4.40 5.37
N ASP A 427 -15.77 4.40 4.94
CA ASP A 427 -15.20 3.43 3.99
C ASP A 427 -14.87 2.08 4.65
N ASN A 428 -14.81 2.02 6.00
CA ASN A 428 -14.53 0.81 6.77
C ASN A 428 -15.81 0.03 7.15
N ILE A 429 -16.98 0.48 6.70
CA ILE A 429 -18.28 -0.11 7.02
C ILE A 429 -18.91 -0.59 5.72
N ILE A 430 -19.21 -1.88 5.63
CA ILE A 430 -19.90 -2.49 4.50
C ILE A 430 -21.33 -2.82 4.90
N TYR A 431 -22.29 -2.44 4.08
CA TYR A 431 -23.67 -2.91 4.17
C TYR A 431 -24.01 -3.82 3.01
N ASP A 432 -24.53 -4.99 3.34
CA ASP A 432 -25.01 -6.00 2.41
C ASP A 432 -26.54 -5.89 2.33
N PRO A 433 -27.11 -5.40 1.21
CA PRO A 433 -28.56 -5.24 1.06
C PRO A 433 -29.32 -6.57 1.00
N MET A 434 -28.67 -7.65 0.56
CA MET A 434 -29.31 -8.97 0.42
C MET A 434 -29.51 -9.61 1.78
N GLU A 435 -28.44 -9.70 2.57
CA GLU A 435 -28.47 -10.28 3.92
C GLU A 435 -28.87 -9.26 5.00
N ARG A 436 -29.07 -7.99 4.62
CA ARG A 436 -29.36 -6.85 5.50
C ARG A 436 -28.42 -6.80 6.70
N ARG A 437 -27.12 -7.00 6.45
CA ARG A 437 -26.07 -7.08 7.48
C ARG A 437 -25.04 -5.98 7.33
N ILE A 438 -24.37 -5.71 8.45
CA ILE A 438 -23.25 -4.76 8.52
C ILE A 438 -22.01 -5.58 8.78
N ASN A 439 -20.95 -5.28 8.04
CA ASN A 439 -19.62 -5.83 8.27
C ASN A 439 -18.62 -4.68 8.46
N PHE A 440 -17.59 -4.92 9.27
CA PHE A 440 -16.48 -3.99 9.48
C PHE A 440 -15.20 -4.55 8.88
N ILE A 441 -14.38 -3.66 8.31
CA ILE A 441 -13.06 -3.97 7.76
C ILE A 441 -12.01 -3.03 8.37
N ASP A 442 -10.73 -3.37 8.24
CA ASP A 442 -9.61 -2.58 8.82
C ASP A 442 -9.65 -2.51 10.37
N LEU A 443 -9.61 -3.68 10.99
CA LEU A 443 -9.91 -3.89 12.42
C LEU A 443 -8.67 -3.78 13.32
N HIS A 444 -7.51 -3.39 12.79
CA HIS A 444 -6.24 -3.34 13.51
C HIS A 444 -6.20 -2.38 14.71
N ARG A 445 -7.14 -1.43 14.83
CA ARG A 445 -7.22 -0.48 15.97
C ARG A 445 -8.25 -0.86 17.04
N SER A 446 -8.90 -2.01 16.91
CA SER A 446 -9.99 -2.39 17.79
C SER A 446 -9.53 -2.75 19.20
N ARG A 447 -10.27 -2.26 20.21
CA ARG A 447 -9.96 -2.43 21.63
C ARG A 447 -11.15 -2.01 22.50
N TYR A 448 -11.13 -2.38 23.78
CA TYR A 448 -12.04 -1.77 24.78
C TYR A 448 -11.67 -0.31 24.99
N MET A 449 -12.63 0.59 24.78
CA MET A 449 -12.43 2.05 24.90
C MET A 449 -13.78 2.77 24.98
N ASP A 450 -13.71 4.09 25.05
CA ASP A 450 -14.83 5.00 24.89
C ASP A 450 -15.46 4.93 23.48
N TYR A 451 -16.77 4.62 23.40
CA TYR A 451 -17.55 4.54 22.16
C TYR A 451 -17.61 5.86 21.38
N VAL A 452 -17.39 6.99 22.06
CA VAL A 452 -17.33 8.31 21.44
C VAL A 452 -16.16 8.43 20.46
N GLN A 453 -15.11 7.61 20.63
CA GLN A 453 -14.00 7.59 19.68
C GLN A 453 -14.49 7.22 18.27
N ASP A 454 -15.24 6.13 18.13
CA ASP A 454 -15.80 5.69 16.84
C ASP A 454 -16.80 6.71 16.29
N LEU A 455 -17.65 7.27 17.16
CA LEU A 455 -18.61 8.31 16.78
C LEU A 455 -17.91 9.52 16.15
N SER A 456 -16.88 10.05 16.81
CA SER A 456 -16.16 11.23 16.31
C SER A 456 -15.41 10.96 15.00
N VAL A 457 -14.90 9.74 14.81
CA VAL A 457 -14.23 9.34 13.56
C VAL A 457 -15.25 9.24 12.43
N PHE A 458 -16.38 8.57 12.66
CA PHE A 458 -17.46 8.45 11.68
C PHE A 458 -17.95 9.82 11.21
N MET A 459 -18.29 10.71 12.14
CA MET A 459 -18.83 12.03 11.83
C MET A 459 -17.84 12.87 11.00
N VAL A 460 -16.56 12.89 11.37
CA VAL A 460 -15.55 13.65 10.62
C VAL A 460 -15.18 12.97 9.30
N SER A 461 -15.22 11.64 9.21
CA SER A 461 -14.97 10.91 7.96
C SER A 461 -16.04 11.25 6.90
N ASN A 462 -17.30 11.40 7.30
CA ASN A 462 -18.38 11.94 6.47
C ASN A 462 -18.05 13.37 6.00
N TYR A 463 -17.74 14.28 6.92
CA TYR A 463 -17.47 15.68 6.59
C TYR A 463 -16.31 15.85 5.59
N ARG A 464 -15.30 14.97 5.68
CA ARG A 464 -14.11 14.97 4.81
C ARG A 464 -14.42 14.65 3.34
N LEU A 465 -15.52 13.94 3.05
CA LEU A 465 -15.87 13.55 1.68
C LEU A 465 -15.92 14.80 0.78
N GLN A 466 -15.13 14.82 -0.29
CA GLN A 466 -14.96 16.01 -1.14
C GLN A 466 -16.04 16.09 -2.21
N VAL A 467 -17.30 16.19 -1.78
CA VAL A 467 -18.44 16.35 -2.68
C VAL A 467 -18.76 17.84 -2.83
N LEU A 468 -19.05 18.27 -4.07
CA LEU A 468 -19.43 19.64 -4.39
C LEU A 468 -20.95 19.84 -4.47
N ASP A 469 -21.69 18.77 -4.73
CA ASP A 469 -23.15 18.77 -4.83
C ASP A 469 -23.82 19.07 -3.47
N SER A 470 -24.73 20.04 -3.45
CA SER A 470 -25.36 20.52 -2.21
C SER A 470 -26.28 19.49 -1.56
N ASP A 471 -27.00 18.71 -2.37
CA ASP A 471 -27.99 17.75 -1.87
C ASP A 471 -27.27 16.56 -1.23
N THR A 472 -26.25 16.05 -1.91
CA THR A 472 -25.36 15.02 -1.38
C THR A 472 -24.61 15.50 -0.15
N ARG A 473 -24.19 16.78 -0.09
CA ARG A 473 -23.59 17.37 1.12
C ARG A 473 -24.56 17.43 2.29
N SER A 474 -25.79 17.86 2.05
CA SER A 474 -26.85 17.87 3.05
C SER A 474 -27.09 16.48 3.62
N ARG A 475 -27.17 15.47 2.74
CA ARG A 475 -27.30 14.05 3.08
C ARG A 475 -26.15 13.52 3.94
N ILE A 476 -24.90 13.83 3.58
CA ILE A 476 -23.70 13.43 4.34
C ILE A 476 -23.73 14.05 5.75
N ASN A 477 -24.08 15.34 5.85
CA ASN A 477 -24.17 16.04 7.13
C ASN A 477 -25.33 15.48 7.99
N ASP A 478 -26.49 15.20 7.40
CA ASP A 478 -27.62 14.56 8.07
C ASP A 478 -27.23 13.20 8.65
N LEU A 479 -26.49 12.38 7.91
CA LEU A 479 -26.02 11.08 8.40
C LEU A 479 -25.16 11.19 9.67
N ALA A 480 -24.22 12.15 9.69
CA ALA A 480 -23.39 12.41 10.86
C ALA A 480 -24.25 12.85 12.07
N LEU A 481 -25.23 13.73 11.85
CA LEU A 481 -26.14 14.21 12.89
C LEU A 481 -27.08 13.11 13.41
N ARG A 482 -27.58 12.25 12.53
CA ARG A 482 -28.42 11.10 12.91
C ARG A 482 -27.65 10.13 13.79
N LEU A 483 -26.37 9.86 13.50
CA LEU A 483 -25.56 8.99 14.36
C LEU A 483 -25.30 9.65 15.73
N TYR A 484 -25.04 10.96 15.76
CA TYR A 484 -24.97 11.71 17.02
C TYR A 484 -26.25 11.55 17.85
N ASP A 485 -27.43 11.71 17.25
CA ASP A 485 -28.70 11.58 17.97
C ASP A 485 -28.94 10.16 18.50
N VAL A 486 -28.49 9.15 17.77
CA VAL A 486 -28.52 7.76 18.22
C VAL A 486 -27.62 7.58 19.44
N ALA A 487 -26.38 8.04 19.37
CA ALA A 487 -25.40 7.91 20.44
C ALA A 487 -25.79 8.72 21.68
N ARG A 488 -26.31 9.93 21.50
CA ARG A 488 -26.80 10.79 22.61
C ARG A 488 -27.96 10.16 23.37
N ARG A 489 -28.88 9.50 22.65
CA ARG A 489 -29.97 8.73 23.28
C ARG A 489 -29.43 7.54 24.07
N GLU A 490 -28.39 6.88 23.58
CA GLU A 490 -27.74 5.80 24.30
C GLU A 490 -26.98 6.32 25.54
N ALA A 491 -26.24 7.42 25.40
CA ALA A 491 -25.56 8.07 26.52
C ALA A 491 -26.51 8.35 27.69
N LYS A 492 -27.70 8.91 27.40
CA LYS A 492 -28.73 9.14 28.41
C LYS A 492 -29.21 7.85 29.08
N LYS A 493 -29.42 6.77 28.31
CA LYS A 493 -29.82 5.47 28.86
C LYS A 493 -28.74 4.84 29.75
N GLN A 494 -27.49 5.10 29.44
CA GLN A 494 -26.32 4.58 30.17
C GLN A 494 -25.85 5.52 31.29
N ASN A 495 -26.59 6.60 31.58
CA ASN A 495 -26.23 7.64 32.55
C ASN A 495 -24.84 8.26 32.31
N ASP A 496 -24.50 8.44 31.05
CA ASP A 496 -23.23 9.01 30.62
C ASP A 496 -23.33 10.53 30.48
N GLU A 497 -23.19 11.23 31.62
CA GLU A 497 -23.40 12.68 31.71
C GLU A 497 -22.31 13.52 31.04
N LEU A 498 -21.12 12.95 30.82
CA LEU A 498 -19.96 13.62 30.23
C LEU A 498 -19.80 13.35 28.73
N PHE A 499 -20.75 12.66 28.11
CA PHE A 499 -20.77 12.34 26.67
C PHE A 499 -20.48 13.55 25.77
N GLU A 500 -21.15 14.68 25.99
CA GLU A 500 -21.02 15.86 25.13
C GLU A 500 -19.62 16.48 25.19
N VAL A 501 -19.00 16.53 26.37
CA VAL A 501 -17.63 17.06 26.52
C VAL A 501 -16.64 16.11 25.85
N ARG A 502 -16.76 14.81 26.08
CA ARG A 502 -15.89 13.81 25.44
C ARG A 502 -16.04 13.80 23.93
N LEU A 503 -17.26 13.95 23.41
CA LEU A 503 -17.50 14.03 21.97
C LEU A 503 -16.89 15.28 21.36
N ALA A 504 -16.94 16.43 22.04
CA ALA A 504 -16.23 17.62 21.58
C ALA A 504 -14.73 17.36 21.44
N LEU A 505 -14.11 16.70 22.43
CA LEU A 505 -12.69 16.33 22.36
C LEU A 505 -12.37 15.33 21.24
N GLY A 506 -13.24 14.34 21.04
CA GLY A 506 -13.14 13.41 19.92
C GLY A 506 -13.21 14.12 18.58
N LEU A 507 -14.16 15.05 18.41
CA LEU A 507 -14.32 15.86 17.21
C LEU A 507 -13.12 16.76 16.97
N VAL A 508 -12.60 17.46 17.99
CA VAL A 508 -11.36 18.25 17.90
C VAL A 508 -10.23 17.40 17.32
N ARG A 509 -9.99 16.23 17.94
CA ARG A 509 -8.94 15.31 17.53
C ARG A 509 -9.15 14.84 16.09
N SER A 510 -10.37 14.47 15.72
CA SER A 510 -10.68 13.93 14.39
C SER A 510 -10.63 15.00 13.30
N PHE A 511 -11.18 16.20 13.53
CA PHE A 511 -11.12 17.34 12.59
C PHE A 511 -9.68 17.77 12.33
N ALA A 512 -8.92 18.08 13.38
CA ALA A 512 -7.56 18.60 13.23
C ALA A 512 -6.63 17.54 12.60
N SER A 513 -6.64 16.29 13.09
CA SER A 513 -5.75 15.26 12.56
C SER A 513 -6.11 14.75 11.17
N SER A 514 -7.36 14.92 10.71
CA SER A 514 -7.78 14.55 9.35
C SER A 514 -7.26 15.52 8.28
N THR A 515 -6.91 16.75 8.64
CA THR A 515 -6.39 17.75 7.68
C THR A 515 -5.10 17.29 6.98
N ARG A 516 -4.30 16.41 7.60
CA ARG A 516 -3.10 15.81 6.98
C ARG A 516 -3.38 15.01 5.70
N PHE A 517 -4.64 14.67 5.45
CA PHE A 517 -5.09 13.96 4.25
C PHE A 517 -5.77 14.84 3.21
N ILE A 518 -5.87 16.14 3.47
CA ILE A 518 -6.64 17.09 2.66
C ILE A 518 -5.67 18.15 2.13
N LEU A 519 -5.53 18.26 0.81
CA LEU A 519 -4.72 19.30 0.17
C LEU A 519 -5.52 20.57 -0.14
N ASP A 520 -6.85 20.47 -0.20
CA ASP A 520 -7.71 21.65 -0.35
C ASP A 520 -7.58 22.54 0.90
N LYS A 521 -6.93 23.70 0.72
CA LYS A 521 -6.65 24.63 1.81
C LYS A 521 -7.91 25.20 2.45
N SER A 522 -8.98 25.35 1.69
CA SER A 522 -10.24 25.91 2.17
C SER A 522 -10.93 24.94 3.13
N LEU A 523 -11.08 23.68 2.73
CA LEU A 523 -11.63 22.61 3.55
C LEU A 523 -10.74 22.31 4.76
N ALA A 524 -9.42 22.19 4.56
CA ALA A 524 -8.49 21.96 5.67
C ALA A 524 -8.58 23.08 6.72
N ARG A 525 -8.62 24.34 6.29
CA ARG A 525 -8.80 25.50 7.20
C ARG A 525 -10.15 25.45 7.91
N ARG A 526 -11.25 25.15 7.21
CA ARG A 526 -12.59 25.02 7.81
C ARG A 526 -12.64 23.94 8.90
N MET A 527 -12.01 22.79 8.66
CA MET A 527 -11.91 21.70 9.64
C MET A 527 -11.03 22.08 10.84
N PHE A 528 -9.87 22.67 10.57
CA PHE A 528 -8.95 23.10 11.63
C PHE A 528 -9.57 24.18 12.53
N MET A 529 -10.30 25.13 11.95
CA MET A 529 -11.01 26.16 12.71
C MET A 529 -12.14 25.59 13.56
N ARG A 530 -12.89 24.59 13.09
CA ARG A 530 -13.90 23.87 13.90
C ARG A 530 -13.24 23.17 15.10
N ALA A 531 -12.09 22.54 14.89
CA ALA A 531 -11.33 21.95 15.99
C ALA A 531 -10.88 23.01 17.00
N ARG A 532 -10.37 24.16 16.55
CA ARG A 532 -9.99 25.26 17.44
C ARG A 532 -11.18 25.81 18.22
N TYR A 533 -12.29 26.07 17.54
CA TYR A 533 -13.52 26.57 18.16
C TYR A 533 -14.02 25.63 19.27
N LEU A 534 -14.04 24.31 19.02
CA LEU A 534 -14.42 23.32 20.03
C LEU A 534 -13.46 23.29 21.23
N LEU A 535 -12.14 23.47 21.01
CA LEU A 535 -11.18 23.60 22.12
C LEU A 535 -11.49 24.81 23.01
N GLU A 536 -11.70 25.96 22.39
CA GLU A 536 -12.02 27.21 23.09
C GLU A 536 -13.33 27.09 23.86
N GLN A 537 -14.37 26.50 23.26
CA GLN A 537 -15.63 26.19 23.93
C GLN A 537 -15.44 25.29 25.16
N VAL A 538 -14.69 24.20 25.03
CA VAL A 538 -14.44 23.28 26.15
C VAL A 538 -13.63 23.96 27.26
N LEU A 539 -12.67 24.83 26.93
CA LEU A 539 -11.93 25.60 27.92
C LEU A 539 -12.79 26.64 28.64
N ALA A 540 -13.77 27.22 27.96
CA ALA A 540 -14.70 28.18 28.54
C ALA A 540 -15.71 27.57 29.52
N ILE A 541 -15.84 26.23 29.58
CA ILE A 541 -16.72 25.57 30.54
C ILE A 541 -16.22 25.84 31.97
N GLU A 542 -17.04 26.46 32.80
CA GLU A 542 -16.74 26.63 34.22
C GLU A 542 -16.66 25.27 34.93
N PRO A 543 -15.73 25.08 35.89
CA PRO A 543 -15.65 23.85 36.68
C PRO A 543 -16.99 23.50 37.34
N GLY A 544 -17.45 22.26 37.19
CA GLY A 544 -18.72 21.76 37.72
C GLY A 544 -19.91 21.95 36.78
N LYS A 545 -19.76 22.65 35.65
CA LYS A 545 -20.82 22.83 34.64
C LYS A 545 -20.67 21.89 33.42
N GLU A 546 -19.75 20.92 33.47
CA GLU A 546 -19.44 20.04 32.33
C GLU A 546 -20.64 19.20 31.86
N THR A 547 -21.51 18.74 32.75
CA THR A 547 -22.71 17.96 32.42
C THR A 547 -23.78 18.78 31.67
N LYS A 548 -23.71 20.12 31.76
CA LYS A 548 -24.61 21.05 31.07
C LYS A 548 -24.10 21.46 29.69
N TYR A 549 -22.83 21.19 29.37
CA TYR A 549 -22.25 21.53 28.07
C TYR A 549 -22.96 20.78 26.94
N ARG A 550 -23.20 21.46 25.83
CA ARG A 550 -23.81 20.90 24.62
C ARG A 550 -23.02 21.36 23.41
N ILE A 551 -22.73 20.43 22.51
CA ILE A 551 -22.05 20.76 21.27
C ILE A 551 -23.02 21.47 20.32
N PRO A 552 -22.64 22.61 19.71
CA PRO A 552 -23.43 23.28 18.69
C PRO A 552 -23.34 22.50 17.36
N MET A 553 -24.02 21.35 17.29
CA MET A 553 -23.83 20.40 16.18
C MET A 553 -24.19 20.96 14.81
N LYS A 554 -25.21 21.82 14.73
CA LYS A 554 -25.66 22.43 13.47
C LYS A 554 -24.64 23.42 12.93
N GLU A 555 -23.91 24.09 13.81
CA GLU A 555 -22.87 25.06 13.47
C GLU A 555 -21.54 24.37 13.11
N ILE A 556 -21.31 23.17 13.65
CA ILE A 556 -20.13 22.37 13.32
C ILE A 556 -20.30 21.60 12.01
N PHE A 557 -21.49 21.03 11.74
CA PHE A 557 -21.77 20.22 10.56
C PHE A 557 -22.68 20.97 9.57
N VAL A 558 -22.18 22.11 9.11
CA VAL A 558 -22.73 22.92 8.02
C VAL A 558 -21.61 23.20 7.01
N ASP A 559 -21.95 23.37 5.73
CA ASP A 559 -21.00 23.75 4.68
C ASP A 559 -20.99 25.26 4.41
#